data_AF-A0A7T8QT44-F1
#
_entry.id   AF-A0A7T8QT44-F1
#
_cell.length_a   1.000
_cell.length_b   1.000
_cell.length_c   1.000
_cell.angle_alpha   90.00
_cell.angle_beta   90.00
_cell.angle_gamma   90.00
#
_symmetry.space_group_name_H-M   'P 1'
#
loop_
_entity.id
_entity.type
_entity.pdbx_description
1 polymer ?
#
loop_
_entity_poly.entity_id
_entity_poly.type
_entity_poly.pdbx_seq_one_letter_code
_entity_poly.pdbx_strand_id
1 'polypeptide(L)'
;MVNEMTNTTLLEIIKRCKKSQFDKEPDFDAVVKEVTTELEVPPSDKLLNDIKDAFKDCQRKQNKNRSLVSSSRHVEEKVVLHRQTYVPKAKVPLEEVEERQQRRRMSSFMESSKAAAEAENTSPTKMFAFGLKNKYLQNKEVAKVGQSILQDSLLVGGHVSLDVASAVYETGKMSKRIYTDIRLLLKAAGADVLPAYDKLLAFKKERRPPVQKLANPFRGVRFDYLECLQLTSSLLLRSLALPAFRDLSEIHMTLHDGLDGSGGHSIFNQVGSDETNNIIMFMFRIENLKTVAGEVLWENPSHASSSACRPVMLLMGKERRENCEIVTGMQKERQGASFSVNHGNGEIDVKVQAKMSMIDGKMHS
;
A
#
# COMPACT_ATOMS: atom_id res chain seq x y z
N MET A 1 49.86 -9.55 1.94
CA MET A 1 49.29 -9.21 3.25
C MET A 1 48.55 -7.91 3.10
N VAL A 2 47.31 -7.81 3.55
CA VAL A 2 46.56 -6.54 3.54
C VAL A 2 46.94 -5.84 4.84
N ASN A 3 47.68 -4.74 4.76
CA ASN A 3 47.95 -3.91 5.93
C ASN A 3 46.66 -3.14 6.22
N GLU A 4 46.02 -3.43 7.35
CA GLU A 4 44.80 -2.78 7.79
C GLU A 4 45.12 -1.81 8.94
N MET A 5 44.68 -0.56 8.80
CA MET A 5 44.80 0.45 9.86
C MET A 5 43.43 0.68 10.49
N THR A 6 43.38 0.65 11.82
CA THR A 6 42.12 0.91 12.53
C THR A 6 41.82 2.40 12.58
N ASN A 7 40.54 2.76 12.64
CA ASN A 7 40.13 4.17 12.74
C ASN A 7 40.57 4.84 14.05
N THR A 8 40.79 4.07 15.12
CA THR A 8 41.38 4.57 16.37
C THR A 8 42.80 5.04 16.12
N THR A 9 43.60 4.22 15.44
CA THR A 9 44.97 4.56 15.04
C THR A 9 44.99 5.79 14.12
N LEU A 10 44.11 5.82 13.11
CA LEU A 10 43.96 6.98 12.22
C LEU A 10 43.53 8.25 12.96
N LEU A 11 42.62 8.15 13.93
CA LEU A 11 42.18 9.28 14.74
C LEU A 11 43.28 9.79 15.69
N GLU A 12 44.10 8.89 16.22
CA GLU A 12 45.28 9.25 17.02
C GLU A 12 46.34 9.94 16.19
N ILE A 13 46.60 9.48 14.96
CA ILE A 13 47.46 10.16 13.99
C ILE A 13 46.90 11.55 13.69
N ILE A 14 45.61 11.67 13.35
CA ILE A 14 44.96 12.95 13.07
C ILE A 14 45.07 13.91 14.27
N LYS A 15 44.94 13.42 15.51
CA LYS A 15 45.12 14.22 16.72
C LYS A 15 46.57 14.67 16.92
N ARG A 16 47.54 13.81 16.63
CA ARG A 16 48.99 14.11 16.68
C ARG A 16 49.41 15.13 15.62
N CYS A 17 48.84 15.07 14.42
CA CYS A 17 49.14 15.98 13.31
C CYS A 17 48.36 17.30 13.36
N LYS A 18 47.65 17.62 14.45
CA LYS A 18 47.07 18.95 14.64
C LYS A 18 48.18 19.94 14.98
N LYS A 19 48.28 21.02 14.20
CA LYS A 19 49.26 22.10 14.41
C LYS A 19 49.03 22.84 15.73
N SER A 20 47.78 22.93 16.20
CA SER A 20 47.41 23.56 17.47
C SER A 20 46.15 22.91 18.06
N GLN A 21 46.00 22.95 19.39
CA GLN A 21 44.77 22.56 20.09
C GLN A 21 43.55 23.38 19.68
N PHE A 22 43.76 24.55 19.05
CA PHE A 22 42.71 25.44 18.58
C PHE A 22 42.37 25.29 17.10
N ASP A 23 43.10 24.46 16.35
CA ASP A 23 42.86 24.27 14.92
C ASP A 23 41.68 23.33 14.65
N LYS A 24 40.77 23.81 13.80
CA LYS A 24 39.57 23.08 13.36
C LYS A 24 39.88 21.96 12.37
N GLU A 25 40.98 22.06 11.64
CA GLU A 25 41.42 21.08 10.63
C GLU A 25 42.87 20.62 10.88
N PRO A 26 43.17 19.32 10.75
CA PRO A 26 44.53 18.79 10.87
C PRO A 26 45.36 19.10 9.62
N ASP A 27 46.70 19.01 9.75
CA ASP A 27 47.58 19.01 8.59
C ASP A 27 47.48 17.67 7.85
N PHE A 28 46.62 17.61 6.84
CA PHE A 28 46.34 16.37 6.11
C PHE A 28 47.54 15.80 5.36
N ASP A 29 48.51 16.63 4.97
CA ASP A 29 49.70 16.16 4.28
C ASP A 29 50.64 15.43 5.28
N ALA A 30 50.71 15.92 6.52
CA ALA A 30 51.38 15.23 7.61
C ALA A 30 50.65 13.93 7.99
N VAL A 31 49.31 13.94 8.04
CA VAL A 31 48.50 12.74 8.32
C VAL A 31 48.71 11.67 7.25
N VAL A 32 48.69 12.05 5.97
CA VAL A 32 48.96 11.11 4.86
C VAL A 32 50.34 10.50 5.00
N LYS A 33 51.35 11.29 5.31
CA LYS A 33 52.73 10.80 5.48
C LYS A 33 52.83 9.76 6.60
N GLU A 34 52.21 10.02 7.76
CA GLU A 34 52.23 9.08 8.89
C GLU A 34 51.42 7.81 8.60
N VAL A 35 50.24 7.95 7.95
CA VAL A 35 49.41 6.81 7.51
C VAL A 35 50.12 5.94 6.48
N THR A 36 50.82 6.55 5.51
CA THR A 36 51.62 5.81 4.51
C THR A 36 52.81 5.08 5.13
N THR A 37 53.37 5.65 6.21
CA THR A 37 54.48 5.04 6.95
C THR A 37 53.99 3.82 7.75
N GLU A 38 52.86 3.93 8.46
CA GLU A 38 52.28 2.81 9.21
C GLU A 38 51.75 1.68 8.31
N LEU A 39 51.18 2.02 7.15
CA LEU A 39 50.61 1.02 6.25
C LEU A 39 51.61 0.46 5.22
N GLU A 40 52.81 1.05 5.13
CA GLU A 40 53.80 0.74 4.09
C GLU A 40 53.23 0.88 2.66
N VAL A 41 52.38 1.88 2.42
CA VAL A 41 51.72 2.14 1.13
C VAL A 41 52.19 3.47 0.57
N PRO A 42 52.44 3.61 -0.75
CA PRO A 42 52.81 4.90 -1.33
C PRO A 42 51.69 5.95 -1.18
N PRO A 43 52.04 7.24 -0.97
CA PRO A 43 51.06 8.31 -0.94
C PRO A 43 50.33 8.40 -2.29
N SER A 44 49.02 8.64 -2.24
CA SER A 44 48.21 8.88 -3.44
C SER A 44 47.14 9.92 -3.16
N ASP A 45 46.73 10.65 -4.18
CA ASP A 45 45.63 11.63 -4.09
C ASP A 45 44.33 10.97 -3.63
N LYS A 46 44.15 9.70 -3.99
CA LYS A 46 43.02 8.90 -3.53
C LYS A 46 43.05 8.71 -2.02
N LEU A 47 44.20 8.33 -1.44
CA LEU A 47 44.35 8.15 0.01
C LEU A 47 44.12 9.46 0.77
N LEU A 48 44.63 10.58 0.24
CA LEU A 48 44.39 11.92 0.81
C LEU A 48 42.90 12.26 0.83
N ASN A 49 42.18 11.99 -0.26
CA ASN A 49 40.75 12.24 -0.34
C ASN A 49 39.94 11.33 0.59
N ASP A 50 40.31 10.04 0.68
CA ASP A 50 39.67 9.09 1.59
C ASP A 50 39.84 9.51 3.06
N ILE A 51 41.02 10.01 3.45
CA ILE A 51 41.29 10.55 4.80
C ILE A 51 40.47 11.83 5.06
N LYS A 52 40.38 12.74 4.08
CA LYS A 52 39.57 13.97 4.20
C LYS A 52 38.08 13.64 4.35
N ASP A 53 37.58 12.65 3.63
CA ASP A 53 36.18 12.23 3.71
C ASP A 53 35.88 11.52 5.03
N ALA A 54 36.79 10.66 5.51
CA ALA A 54 36.69 10.06 6.84
C ALA A 54 36.66 11.13 7.94
N PHE A 55 37.52 12.15 7.85
CA PHE A 55 37.54 13.27 8.80
C PHE A 55 36.22 14.07 8.79
N LYS A 56 35.68 14.39 7.60
CA LYS A 56 34.39 15.08 7.47
C LYS A 56 33.24 14.25 8.04
N ASP A 57 33.23 12.94 7.84
CA ASP A 57 32.21 12.06 8.38
C ASP A 57 32.28 11.98 9.92
N CYS A 58 33.50 11.91 10.47
CA CYS A 58 33.73 12.03 11.92
C CYS A 58 33.24 13.37 12.48
N GLN A 59 33.54 14.50 11.83
CA GLN A 59 33.04 15.81 12.27
C GLN A 59 31.51 15.91 12.20
N ARG A 60 30.89 15.38 11.14
CA ARG A 60 29.42 15.34 11.00
C ARG A 60 28.77 14.51 12.10
N LYS A 61 29.34 13.35 12.42
CA LYS A 61 28.87 12.48 13.51
C LYS A 61 29.06 13.13 14.88
N GLN A 62 30.19 13.79 15.14
CA GLN A 62 30.41 14.55 16.37
C GLN A 62 29.44 15.73 16.50
N ASN A 63 29.17 16.47 15.42
CA ASN A 63 28.23 17.59 15.44
C ASN A 63 26.77 17.13 15.62
N LYS A 64 26.39 15.98 15.05
CA LYS A 64 25.09 15.34 15.31
C LYS A 64 24.98 14.87 16.76
N ASN A 65 26.03 14.25 17.31
CA ASN A 65 26.05 13.79 18.69
C ASN A 65 26.19 14.95 19.70
N ARG A 66 26.71 16.12 19.31
CA ARG A 66 26.63 17.34 20.15
C ARG A 66 25.19 17.81 20.41
N SER A 67 24.24 17.45 19.54
CA SER A 67 22.80 17.71 19.77
C SER A 67 22.13 16.66 20.66
N LEU A 68 22.81 15.54 20.91
CA LEU A 68 22.31 14.39 21.64
C LEU A 68 23.40 13.90 22.61
N VAL A 69 23.42 14.49 23.83
CA VAL A 69 23.94 13.95 25.10
C VAL A 69 24.80 14.98 25.85
N SER A 70 24.24 15.42 26.99
CA SER A 70 24.94 15.89 28.18
C SER A 70 26.07 14.93 28.54
N SER A 71 27.28 15.46 28.75
CA SER A 71 28.38 14.88 29.54
C SER A 71 28.20 13.42 30.00
N SER A 72 29.05 12.52 29.48
CA SER A 72 29.27 11.11 29.85
C SER A 72 28.57 10.04 28.99
N ARG A 73 29.19 9.68 27.85
CA ARG A 73 29.26 8.30 27.32
C ARG A 73 30.34 8.24 26.24
N HIS A 74 31.42 7.50 26.51
CA HIS A 74 32.38 7.09 25.49
C HIS A 74 31.69 6.10 24.56
N VAL A 75 31.52 6.46 23.30
CA VAL A 75 31.04 5.55 22.25
C VAL A 75 32.25 5.16 21.42
N GLU A 76 32.75 3.95 21.66
CA GLU A 76 33.69 3.28 20.76
C GLU A 76 32.89 2.56 19.67
N GLU A 77 32.93 3.07 18.43
CA GLU A 77 32.36 2.37 17.27
C GLU A 77 33.46 2.02 16.26
N LYS A 78 33.60 0.72 15.98
CA LYS A 78 34.46 0.17 14.93
C LYS A 78 33.89 0.52 13.56
N VAL A 79 34.69 1.17 12.72
CA VAL A 79 34.40 1.35 11.28
C VAL A 79 35.45 0.58 10.48
N VAL A 80 35.00 -0.24 9.52
CA VAL A 80 35.86 -1.07 8.64
C VAL A 80 35.87 -0.42 7.24
N LEU A 81 37.06 -0.20 6.68
CA LEU A 81 37.24 0.36 5.33
C LEU A 81 37.37 -0.78 4.31
N HIS A 82 36.37 -0.97 3.45
CA HIS A 82 36.49 -1.82 2.27
C HIS A 82 36.60 -0.99 0.99
N ARG A 83 37.42 -1.46 0.05
CA ARG A 83 37.53 -0.93 -1.33
C ARG A 83 36.12 -0.87 -1.94
N GLN A 84 35.60 0.34 -2.16
CA GLN A 84 34.35 0.53 -2.89
C GLN A 84 34.55 0.11 -4.35
N THR A 85 34.11 -1.09 -4.70
CA THR A 85 33.64 -1.34 -6.06
C THR A 85 32.45 -0.42 -6.29
N TYR A 86 32.47 0.37 -7.38
CA TYR A 86 31.28 1.12 -7.78
C TYR A 86 30.20 0.09 -8.10
N VAL A 87 29.30 -0.12 -7.13
CA VAL A 87 28.07 -0.88 -7.36
C VAL A 87 27.12 0.13 -8.02
N PRO A 88 26.87 0.05 -9.34
CA PRO A 88 25.86 0.87 -9.96
C PRO A 88 24.57 0.68 -9.17
N LYS A 89 23.96 1.79 -8.71
CA LYS A 89 22.68 1.73 -8.00
C LYS A 89 21.73 0.88 -8.84
N ALA A 90 21.19 -0.18 -8.23
CA ALA A 90 20.20 -1.02 -8.88
C ALA A 90 19.14 -0.09 -9.49
N LYS A 91 18.94 -0.20 -10.81
CA LYS A 91 17.95 0.62 -11.50
C LYS A 91 16.60 0.20 -10.95
N VAL A 92 16.06 1.03 -10.07
CA VAL A 92 14.70 0.91 -9.55
C VAL A 92 13.74 0.71 -10.73
N PRO A 93 12.85 -0.30 -10.69
CA PRO A 93 11.85 -0.56 -11.72
C PRO A 93 11.17 0.74 -12.18
N LEU A 94 10.81 0.81 -13.46
CA LEU A 94 10.28 2.05 -14.03
C LEU A 94 9.00 2.49 -13.29
N GLU A 95 8.22 1.52 -12.81
CA GLU A 95 6.99 1.71 -12.04
C GLU A 95 7.22 2.38 -10.67
N GLU A 96 8.42 2.23 -10.11
CA GLU A 96 8.77 2.65 -8.74
C GLU A 96 9.49 4.00 -8.69
N VAL A 97 9.84 4.59 -9.83
CA VAL A 97 10.51 5.90 -9.89
C VAL A 97 9.53 7.06 -10.07
N GLU A 98 9.90 8.23 -9.56
CA GLU A 98 9.10 9.46 -9.70
C GLU A 98 8.81 9.81 -11.17
N GLU A 99 7.67 10.44 -11.41
CA GLU A 99 7.15 10.77 -12.74
C GLU A 99 8.15 11.54 -13.63
N ARG A 100 8.90 12.48 -13.07
CA ARG A 100 9.92 13.21 -13.82
C ARG A 100 11.02 12.28 -14.32
N GLN A 101 11.39 11.27 -13.53
CA GLN A 101 12.37 10.26 -13.92
C GLN A 101 11.77 9.24 -14.89
N GLN A 102 10.50 8.85 -14.75
CA GLN A 102 9.80 7.99 -15.71
C GLN A 102 9.77 8.65 -17.09
N ARG A 103 9.32 9.90 -17.18
CA ARG A 103 9.29 10.69 -18.42
C ARG A 103 10.68 10.81 -19.03
N ARG A 104 11.71 11.06 -18.20
CA ARG A 104 13.10 11.13 -18.68
C ARG A 104 13.59 9.78 -19.21
N ARG A 105 13.27 8.67 -18.52
CA ARG A 105 13.66 7.31 -18.92
C ARG A 105 12.93 6.83 -20.17
N MET A 106 11.70 7.28 -20.41
CA MET A 106 10.88 6.93 -21.58
C MET A 106 11.04 7.90 -22.75
N SER A 107 11.74 9.03 -22.57
CA SER A 107 11.84 10.11 -23.58
C SER A 107 12.33 9.62 -24.93
N SER A 108 13.43 8.87 -24.98
CA SER A 108 13.99 8.33 -26.22
C SER A 108 13.03 7.38 -26.93
N PHE A 109 12.29 6.54 -26.19
CA PHE A 109 11.30 5.64 -26.76
C PHE A 109 10.10 6.41 -27.34
N MET A 110 9.64 7.46 -26.65
CA MET A 110 8.54 8.30 -27.13
C MET A 110 8.93 9.11 -28.37
N GLU A 111 10.17 9.61 -28.42
CA GLU A 111 10.72 10.30 -29.60
C GLU A 111 10.83 9.35 -30.80
N SER A 112 11.39 8.15 -30.62
CA SER A 112 11.45 7.13 -31.67
C SER A 112 10.06 6.69 -32.15
N SER A 113 9.10 6.56 -31.23
CA SER A 113 7.73 6.17 -31.59
C SER A 113 6.98 7.26 -32.36
N LYS A 114 7.23 8.54 -32.04
CA LYS A 114 6.70 9.67 -32.81
C LYS A 114 7.30 9.73 -34.20
N ALA A 115 8.63 9.60 -34.32
CA ALA A 115 9.31 9.60 -35.60
C ALA A 115 8.83 8.44 -36.51
N ALA A 116 8.64 7.24 -35.95
CA ALA A 116 8.10 6.10 -36.68
C ALA A 116 6.63 6.31 -37.09
N ALA A 117 5.82 6.94 -36.23
CA ALA A 117 4.43 7.26 -36.55
C ALA A 117 4.32 8.29 -37.68
N GLU A 118 5.17 9.31 -37.67
CA GLU A 118 5.26 10.31 -38.74
C GLU A 118 5.73 9.68 -40.06
N ALA A 119 6.72 8.79 -40.03
CA ALA A 119 7.22 8.10 -41.23
C ALA A 119 6.16 7.21 -41.90
N GLU A 120 5.30 6.58 -41.10
CA GLU A 120 4.25 5.66 -41.57
C GLU A 120 2.87 6.33 -41.68
N ASN A 121 2.83 7.67 -41.60
CA ASN A 121 1.63 8.50 -41.69
C ASN A 121 0.47 8.01 -40.80
N THR A 122 0.81 7.63 -39.56
CA THR A 122 -0.12 7.08 -38.58
C THR A 122 0.02 7.82 -37.25
N SER A 123 -0.87 7.56 -36.29
CA SER A 123 -0.75 8.17 -34.97
C SER A 123 0.21 7.35 -34.08
N PRO A 124 0.97 7.99 -33.17
CA PRO A 124 1.75 7.26 -32.17
C PRO A 124 0.91 6.25 -31.40
N THR A 125 -0.36 6.58 -31.13
CA THR A 125 -1.35 5.69 -30.50
C THR A 125 -1.61 4.43 -31.32
N LYS A 126 -1.76 4.53 -32.64
CA LYS A 126 -1.93 3.38 -33.54
C LYS A 126 -0.64 2.53 -33.61
N MET A 127 0.54 3.14 -33.53
CA MET A 127 1.82 2.40 -33.41
C MET A 127 1.94 1.62 -32.10
N PHE A 128 1.55 2.22 -30.96
CA PHE A 128 1.52 1.51 -29.68
C PHE A 128 0.50 0.37 -29.69
N ALA A 129 -0.70 0.59 -30.25
CA ALA A 129 -1.71 -0.44 -30.40
C ALA A 129 -1.24 -1.60 -31.31
N PHE A 130 -0.48 -1.29 -32.36
CA PHE A 130 0.16 -2.30 -33.22
C PHE A 130 1.23 -3.11 -32.47
N GLY A 131 2.03 -2.47 -31.61
CA GLY A 131 2.98 -3.16 -30.72
C GLY A 131 2.31 -4.05 -29.68
N LEU A 132 1.17 -3.63 -29.11
CA LEU A 132 0.36 -4.45 -28.19
C LEU A 132 -0.29 -5.65 -28.88
N LYS A 133 -0.65 -5.49 -30.17
CA LYS A 133 -1.19 -6.56 -31.01
C LYS A 133 -0.12 -7.57 -31.44
N ASN A 134 1.11 -7.11 -31.72
CA ASN A 134 2.17 -7.96 -32.27
C ASN A 134 3.19 -8.40 -31.20
N LYS A 135 3.12 -9.71 -30.88
CA LYS A 135 4.22 -10.57 -30.38
C LYS A 135 4.78 -10.40 -28.96
N TYR A 136 4.55 -9.33 -28.19
CA TYR A 136 5.26 -9.16 -26.90
C TYR A 136 4.46 -9.42 -25.62
N LEU A 137 3.15 -9.64 -25.70
CA LEU A 137 2.34 -9.96 -24.53
C LEU A 137 1.61 -11.27 -24.77
N GLN A 138 2.03 -12.34 -24.08
CA GLN A 138 1.28 -13.62 -24.03
C GLN A 138 -0.12 -13.47 -23.38
N ASN A 139 -0.51 -12.25 -23.02
CA ASN A 139 -1.80 -11.92 -22.45
C ASN A 139 -2.82 -11.60 -23.56
N LYS A 140 -3.72 -12.56 -23.82
CA LYS A 140 -4.79 -12.46 -24.83
C LYS A 140 -5.71 -11.24 -24.64
N GLU A 141 -5.89 -10.76 -23.41
CA GLU A 141 -6.73 -9.59 -23.12
C GLU A 141 -6.09 -8.29 -23.60
N VAL A 142 -4.76 -8.16 -23.47
CA VAL A 142 -4.05 -6.96 -23.93
C VAL A 142 -3.97 -6.90 -25.46
N ALA A 143 -3.84 -8.06 -26.11
CA ALA A 143 -3.88 -8.15 -27.58
C ALA A 143 -5.25 -7.74 -28.16
N LYS A 144 -6.36 -8.12 -27.50
CA LYS A 144 -7.73 -7.69 -27.88
C LYS A 144 -7.91 -6.18 -27.76
N VAL A 145 -7.34 -5.56 -26.72
CA VAL A 145 -7.36 -4.09 -26.56
C VAL A 145 -6.61 -3.42 -27.71
N GLY A 146 -5.41 -3.90 -28.06
CA GLY A 146 -4.65 -3.41 -29.22
C GLY A 146 -5.42 -3.55 -30.54
N GLN A 147 -6.12 -4.66 -30.74
CA GLN A 147 -6.96 -4.89 -31.92
C GLN A 147 -8.18 -3.96 -32.00
N SER A 148 -8.83 -3.70 -30.86
CA SER A 148 -10.01 -2.82 -30.78
C SER A 148 -9.65 -1.35 -31.05
N ILE A 149 -8.45 -0.92 -30.63
CA ILE A 149 -7.94 0.43 -30.91
C ILE A 149 -7.57 0.59 -32.40
N LEU A 150 -7.12 -0.48 -33.06
CA LEU A 150 -6.75 -0.44 -34.49
C LEU A 150 -7.95 -0.45 -35.45
N GLN A 151 -9.11 -0.94 -35.02
CA GLN A 151 -10.30 -1.07 -35.86
C GLN A 151 -11.21 0.18 -35.86
N ASP A 152 -10.79 1.30 -35.23
CA ASP A 152 -11.52 2.58 -35.12
C ASP A 152 -13.00 2.41 -34.67
N SER A 153 -13.36 1.29 -34.04
CA SER A 153 -14.74 0.91 -33.68
C SER A 153 -15.19 1.42 -32.30
N LEU A 154 -14.41 2.28 -31.66
CA LEU A 154 -14.73 2.86 -30.35
C LEU A 154 -15.11 4.34 -30.46
N LEU A 155 -16.18 4.63 -31.20
CA LEU A 155 -17.12 5.67 -30.76
C LEU A 155 -18.14 5.02 -29.83
N VAL A 156 -17.69 4.54 -28.67
CA VAL A 156 -18.61 4.13 -27.60
C VAL A 156 -19.14 5.41 -26.96
N GLY A 157 -20.22 5.94 -27.55
CA GLY A 157 -21.07 6.92 -26.91
C GLY A 157 -21.79 6.27 -25.74
N GLY A 158 -21.12 6.12 -24.61
CA GLY A 158 -21.68 5.53 -23.41
C GLY A 158 -20.74 5.68 -22.23
N HIS A 159 -21.25 6.23 -21.12
CA HIS A 159 -20.54 6.22 -19.85
C HIS A 159 -20.73 4.86 -19.17
N VAL A 160 -19.63 4.29 -18.68
CA VAL A 160 -19.67 3.13 -17.79
C VAL A 160 -20.34 3.54 -16.47
N SER A 161 -21.18 2.67 -15.91
CA SER A 161 -21.84 2.94 -14.62
C SER A 161 -20.82 3.08 -13.48
N LEU A 162 -21.21 3.76 -12.41
CA LEU A 162 -20.34 3.94 -11.23
C LEU A 162 -20.01 2.60 -10.57
N ASP A 163 -20.94 1.64 -10.56
CA ASP A 163 -20.69 0.28 -10.06
C ASP A 163 -19.55 -0.41 -10.83
N VAL A 164 -19.62 -0.40 -12.17
CA VAL A 164 -18.61 -1.05 -13.02
C VAL A 164 -17.28 -0.30 -12.93
N ALA A 165 -17.30 1.04 -12.96
CA ALA A 165 -16.08 1.84 -12.83
C ALA A 165 -15.41 1.66 -11.46
N SER A 166 -16.19 1.55 -10.38
CA SER A 166 -15.67 1.25 -9.04
C SER A 166 -15.11 -0.17 -8.97
N ALA A 167 -15.78 -1.15 -9.58
CA ALA A 167 -15.28 -2.52 -9.64
C ALA A 167 -13.94 -2.61 -10.36
N VAL A 168 -13.81 -1.99 -11.54
CA VAL A 168 -12.54 -1.90 -12.31
C VAL A 168 -11.44 -1.23 -11.49
N TYR A 169 -11.76 -0.15 -10.79
CA TYR A 169 -10.81 0.56 -9.93
C TYR A 169 -10.24 -0.35 -8.82
N GLU A 170 -11.11 -1.06 -8.10
CA GLU A 170 -10.73 -1.91 -6.97
C GLU A 170 -10.05 -3.21 -7.41
N THR A 171 -10.64 -3.94 -8.36
CA THR A 171 -10.08 -5.20 -8.88
C THR A 171 -8.77 -4.98 -9.61
N GLY A 172 -8.66 -3.87 -10.34
CA GLY A 172 -7.42 -3.45 -11.00
C GLY A 172 -6.36 -2.91 -10.04
N LYS A 173 -6.66 -2.81 -8.73
CA LYS A 173 -5.78 -2.23 -7.70
C LYS A 173 -5.21 -0.87 -8.13
N MET A 174 -6.03 -0.07 -8.78
CA MET A 174 -5.59 1.20 -9.37
C MET A 174 -5.41 2.24 -8.26
N SER A 175 -4.37 3.08 -8.41
CA SER A 175 -4.30 4.32 -7.66
C SER A 175 -5.22 5.38 -8.29
N LYS A 176 -5.59 6.42 -7.53
CA LYS A 176 -6.30 7.62 -8.05
C LYS A 176 -5.66 8.13 -9.33
N ARG A 177 -4.33 8.17 -9.34
CA ARG A 177 -3.54 8.67 -10.48
C ARG A 177 -3.67 7.76 -11.69
N ILE A 178 -3.41 6.46 -11.53
CA ILE A 178 -3.52 5.48 -12.63
C ILE A 178 -4.92 5.54 -13.25
N TYR A 179 -5.97 5.55 -12.42
CA TYR A 179 -7.35 5.67 -12.89
C TYR A 179 -7.60 6.96 -13.69
N THR A 180 -7.08 8.09 -13.20
CA THR A 180 -7.21 9.40 -13.85
C THR A 180 -6.47 9.43 -15.18
N ASP A 181 -5.25 8.90 -15.21
CA ASP A 181 -4.42 8.84 -16.42
C ASP A 181 -5.09 7.98 -17.49
N ILE A 182 -5.61 6.79 -17.12
CA ILE A 182 -6.37 5.91 -18.03
C ILE A 182 -7.59 6.65 -18.58
N ARG A 183 -8.36 7.30 -17.71
CA ARG A 183 -9.55 8.07 -18.13
C ARG A 183 -9.19 9.18 -19.12
N LEU A 184 -8.16 9.97 -18.83
CA LEU A 184 -7.75 11.08 -19.69
C LEU A 184 -7.20 10.59 -21.03
N LEU A 185 -6.47 9.48 -21.03
CA LEU A 185 -5.97 8.84 -22.25
C LEU A 185 -7.13 8.35 -23.13
N LEU A 186 -8.13 7.67 -22.55
CA LEU A 186 -9.32 7.23 -23.27
C LEU A 186 -10.12 8.42 -23.82
N LYS A 187 -10.31 9.46 -23.00
CA LYS A 187 -11.00 10.69 -23.41
C LYS A 187 -10.28 11.39 -24.57
N ALA A 188 -8.94 11.47 -24.54
CA ALA A 188 -8.15 12.05 -25.62
C ALA A 188 -8.23 11.22 -26.91
N ALA A 189 -8.46 9.91 -26.81
CA ALA A 189 -8.71 9.02 -27.93
C ALA A 189 -10.17 9.05 -28.44
N GLY A 190 -11.00 9.95 -27.93
CA GLY A 190 -12.42 10.07 -28.34
C GLY A 190 -13.39 9.19 -27.54
N ALA A 191 -12.92 8.47 -26.52
CA ALA A 191 -13.72 7.57 -25.69
C ALA A 191 -13.84 8.10 -24.24
N ASP A 192 -14.79 8.98 -23.94
CA ASP A 192 -15.05 9.48 -22.58
C ASP A 192 -15.91 8.49 -21.76
N VAL A 193 -15.43 7.26 -21.59
CA VAL A 193 -16.21 6.14 -21.03
C VAL A 193 -16.13 6.06 -19.50
N LEU A 194 -15.04 6.52 -18.87
CA LEU A 194 -14.84 6.42 -17.43
C LEU A 194 -15.29 7.70 -16.70
N PRO A 195 -16.04 7.58 -15.59
CA PRO A 195 -16.43 8.73 -14.78
C PRO A 195 -15.20 9.39 -14.11
N ALA A 196 -15.32 10.67 -13.76
CA ALA A 196 -14.28 11.34 -12.99
C ALA A 196 -14.10 10.68 -11.60
N TYR A 197 -12.87 10.66 -11.10
CA TYR A 197 -12.53 10.03 -9.81
C TYR A 197 -13.35 10.59 -8.64
N ASP A 198 -13.66 11.88 -8.62
CA ASP A 198 -14.44 12.47 -7.52
C ASP A 198 -15.87 11.93 -7.45
N LYS A 199 -16.45 11.55 -8.61
CA LYS A 199 -17.75 10.86 -8.65
C LYS A 199 -17.64 9.46 -8.05
N LEU A 200 -16.55 8.73 -8.34
CA LEU A 200 -16.27 7.44 -7.70
C LEU A 200 -16.05 7.58 -6.20
N LEU A 201 -15.36 8.63 -5.76
CA LEU A 201 -15.09 8.87 -4.35
C LEU A 201 -16.39 9.14 -3.58
N ALA A 202 -17.27 9.99 -4.11
CA ALA A 202 -18.59 10.23 -3.53
C ALA A 202 -19.42 8.94 -3.46
N PHE A 203 -19.47 8.20 -4.57
CA PHE A 203 -20.15 6.91 -4.66
C PHE A 203 -19.64 5.88 -3.64
N LYS A 204 -18.32 5.78 -3.45
CA LYS A 204 -17.72 4.88 -2.43
C LYS A 204 -18.04 5.34 -1.01
N LYS A 205 -18.09 6.65 -0.77
CA LYS A 205 -18.40 7.21 0.55
C LYS A 205 -19.83 6.92 0.98
N GLU A 206 -20.79 7.00 0.06
CA GLU A 206 -22.20 6.64 0.30
C GLU A 206 -22.39 5.16 0.64
N ARG A 207 -21.46 4.31 0.22
CA ARG A 207 -21.48 2.85 0.44
C ARG A 207 -20.59 2.39 1.60
N ARG A 208 -20.26 3.30 2.52
CA ARG A 208 -19.47 3.01 3.72
C ARG A 208 -20.16 3.63 4.94
N PRO A 209 -20.33 2.89 6.05
CA PRO A 209 -20.82 3.49 7.29
C PRO A 209 -19.83 4.52 7.85
N PRO A 210 -20.29 5.48 8.67
CA PRO A 210 -19.44 6.43 9.37
C PRO A 210 -18.33 5.72 10.18
N VAL A 211 -17.11 6.26 10.08
CA VAL A 211 -15.96 5.71 10.81
C VAL A 211 -15.95 6.26 12.22
N GLN A 212 -15.91 5.36 13.20
CA GLN A 212 -15.77 5.72 14.60
C GLN A 212 -14.35 5.39 15.07
N LYS A 213 -13.79 6.25 15.93
CA LYS A 213 -12.55 5.89 16.65
C LYS A 213 -12.91 4.92 17.77
N LEU A 214 -12.01 3.98 18.05
CA LEU A 214 -12.13 3.17 19.26
C LEU A 214 -11.99 4.05 20.50
N ALA A 215 -12.73 3.72 21.55
CA ALA A 215 -12.61 4.39 22.85
C ALA A 215 -11.31 3.95 23.54
N ASN A 216 -10.75 4.85 24.37
CA ASN A 216 -9.63 4.51 25.23
C ASN A 216 -9.96 3.27 26.09
N PRO A 217 -9.01 2.35 26.34
CA PRO A 217 -7.58 2.43 26.01
C PRO A 217 -7.20 1.95 24.59
N PHE A 218 -8.19 1.55 23.79
CA PHE A 218 -7.95 0.93 22.48
C PHE A 218 -7.56 1.96 21.42
N ARG A 219 -6.67 1.55 20.51
CA ARG A 219 -6.20 2.40 19.41
C ARG A 219 -6.61 1.79 18.09
N GLY A 220 -7.52 2.44 17.37
CA GLY A 220 -7.99 1.93 16.10
C GLY A 220 -9.28 2.58 15.65
N VAL A 221 -9.95 1.93 14.72
CA VAL A 221 -11.22 2.37 14.16
C VAL A 221 -12.21 1.23 14.16
N ARG A 222 -13.49 1.59 14.28
CA ARG A 222 -14.61 0.69 14.09
C ARG A 222 -15.71 1.33 13.27
N PHE A 223 -16.61 0.49 12.84
CA PHE A 223 -17.93 0.86 12.35
C PHE A 223 -18.98 0.35 13.35
N ASP A 224 -20.15 0.98 13.33
CA ASP A 224 -21.31 0.41 14.01
C ASP A 224 -21.68 -0.92 13.33
N TYR A 225 -21.78 -1.99 14.12
CA TYR A 225 -22.02 -3.33 13.57
C TYR A 225 -23.38 -3.38 12.86
N LEU A 226 -24.42 -2.84 13.47
CA LEU A 226 -25.78 -2.89 12.93
C LEU A 226 -25.89 -2.08 11.63
N GLU A 227 -25.29 -0.89 11.57
CA GLU A 227 -25.24 -0.10 10.33
C GLU A 227 -24.48 -0.85 9.22
N CYS A 228 -23.37 -1.53 9.54
CA CYS A 228 -22.66 -2.38 8.58
C CYS A 228 -23.56 -3.50 8.05
N LEU A 229 -24.34 -4.16 8.92
CA LEU A 229 -25.27 -5.21 8.53
C LEU A 229 -26.40 -4.69 7.66
N GLN A 230 -27.05 -3.59 8.05
CA GLN A 230 -28.14 -2.97 7.31
C GLN A 230 -27.69 -2.55 5.91
N LEU A 231 -26.53 -1.89 5.81
CA LEU A 231 -25.99 -1.46 4.52
C LEU A 231 -25.61 -2.65 3.64
N THR A 232 -24.95 -3.66 4.21
CA THR A 232 -24.56 -4.86 3.46
C THR A 232 -25.80 -5.63 2.97
N SER A 233 -26.81 -5.77 3.82
CA SER A 233 -28.11 -6.37 3.48
C SER A 233 -28.81 -5.60 2.36
N SER A 234 -28.89 -4.27 2.48
CA SER A 234 -29.51 -3.41 1.48
C SER A 234 -28.83 -3.54 0.11
N LEU A 235 -27.50 -3.54 0.08
CA LEU A 235 -26.74 -3.70 -1.16
C LEU A 235 -26.89 -5.11 -1.76
N LEU A 236 -26.90 -6.15 -0.92
CA LEU A 236 -27.12 -7.53 -1.35
C LEU A 236 -28.53 -7.71 -1.92
N LEU A 237 -29.57 -7.29 -1.20
CA LEU A 237 -30.95 -7.43 -1.68
C LEU A 237 -31.15 -6.68 -3.00
N ARG A 238 -30.59 -5.48 -3.14
CA ARG A 238 -30.64 -4.73 -4.41
C ARG A 238 -29.96 -5.45 -5.59
N SER A 239 -28.97 -6.30 -5.34
CA SER A 239 -28.30 -7.06 -6.41
C SER A 239 -29.05 -8.32 -6.81
N LEU A 240 -30.01 -8.77 -5.99
CA LEU A 240 -30.86 -9.91 -6.28
C LEU A 240 -32.09 -9.49 -7.07
N ALA A 241 -32.55 -10.36 -7.96
CA ALA A 241 -33.69 -10.06 -8.83
C ALA A 241 -34.99 -9.98 -8.02
N LEU A 242 -35.77 -8.92 -8.27
CA LEU A 242 -37.06 -8.64 -7.61
C LEU A 242 -38.07 -9.82 -7.58
N PRO A 243 -38.17 -10.73 -8.58
CA PRO A 243 -39.16 -11.80 -8.54
C PRO A 243 -39.00 -12.75 -7.35
N ALA A 244 -37.77 -12.95 -6.86
CA ALA A 244 -37.48 -13.84 -5.73
C ALA A 244 -37.95 -13.28 -4.37
N PHE A 245 -38.28 -11.99 -4.32
CA PHE A 245 -38.65 -11.28 -3.08
C PHE A 245 -40.09 -10.74 -3.12
N ARG A 246 -40.87 -11.08 -4.15
CA ARG A 246 -42.26 -10.64 -4.26
C ARG A 246 -43.06 -11.22 -3.10
N ASP A 247 -43.74 -10.35 -2.36
CA ASP A 247 -44.62 -10.70 -1.22
C ASP A 247 -43.90 -11.28 0.02
N LEU A 248 -42.57 -11.14 0.13
CA LEU A 248 -41.85 -11.48 1.35
C LEU A 248 -41.89 -10.33 2.36
N SER A 249 -42.44 -10.59 3.54
CA SER A 249 -42.38 -9.67 4.69
C SER A 249 -41.16 -9.90 5.57
N GLU A 250 -40.60 -11.11 5.55
CA GLU A 250 -39.51 -11.51 6.45
C GLU A 250 -38.53 -12.46 5.76
N ILE A 251 -37.22 -12.25 6.02
CA ILE A 251 -36.14 -13.16 5.64
C ILE A 251 -35.20 -13.44 6.83
N HIS A 252 -34.61 -14.62 6.83
CA HIS A 252 -33.64 -15.06 7.83
C HIS A 252 -32.24 -15.02 7.22
N MET A 253 -31.37 -14.23 7.82
CA MET A 253 -29.97 -14.08 7.44
C MET A 253 -29.10 -14.92 8.37
N THR A 254 -28.31 -15.83 7.81
CA THR A 254 -27.21 -16.47 8.55
C THR A 254 -25.90 -15.75 8.22
N LEU A 255 -25.12 -15.41 9.24
CA LEU A 255 -23.78 -14.86 9.06
C LEU A 255 -22.77 -15.51 10.00
N HIS A 256 -21.52 -15.53 9.55
CA HIS A 256 -20.36 -15.87 10.36
C HIS A 256 -19.55 -14.63 10.68
N ASP A 257 -19.08 -14.54 11.92
CA ASP A 257 -18.18 -13.48 12.34
C ASP A 257 -17.01 -14.01 13.16
N GLY A 258 -16.05 -13.13 13.39
CA GLY A 258 -14.88 -13.44 14.19
C GLY A 258 -13.77 -12.42 14.00
N LEU A 259 -12.61 -12.80 14.51
CA LEU A 259 -11.45 -11.93 14.62
C LEU A 259 -10.19 -12.71 14.23
N ASP A 260 -9.21 -11.98 13.71
CA ASP A 260 -7.89 -12.52 13.42
C ASP A 260 -6.82 -11.47 13.73
N GLY A 261 -5.68 -11.95 14.23
CA GLY A 261 -4.50 -11.15 14.55
C GLY A 261 -3.44 -11.28 13.44
N SER A 262 -2.98 -10.16 12.91
CA SER A 262 -1.89 -10.11 11.95
C SER A 262 -0.70 -9.33 12.52
N GLY A 263 0.50 -9.91 12.43
CA GLY A 263 1.74 -9.33 12.92
C GLY A 263 2.74 -9.04 11.81
N GLY A 264 3.79 -8.28 12.14
CA GLY A 264 4.88 -8.00 11.18
C GLY A 264 4.58 -6.87 10.20
N HIS A 265 3.60 -6.01 10.51
CA HIS A 265 3.33 -4.83 9.70
C HIS A 265 4.48 -3.80 9.81
N SER A 266 4.62 -2.93 8.82
CA SER A 266 5.56 -1.83 8.91
C SER A 266 5.05 -0.77 9.89
N ILE A 267 5.92 -0.30 10.78
CA ILE A 267 5.65 0.86 11.63
C ILE A 267 6.12 2.10 10.87
N PHE A 268 5.25 3.10 10.78
CA PHE A 268 5.61 4.37 10.17
C PHE A 268 6.46 5.19 11.14
N ASN A 269 7.54 5.81 10.66
CA ASN A 269 8.38 6.70 11.46
C ASN A 269 7.75 8.11 11.54
N GLN A 270 6.58 8.20 12.17
CA GLN A 270 5.86 9.46 12.38
C GLN A 270 5.65 9.72 13.87
N VAL A 271 5.60 10.99 14.26
CA VAL A 271 5.30 11.40 15.64
C VAL A 271 3.93 10.83 16.03
N GLY A 272 3.86 10.13 17.17
CA GLY A 272 2.63 9.51 17.66
C GLY A 272 2.27 8.16 17.00
N SER A 273 3.20 7.55 16.26
CA SER A 273 3.02 6.18 15.76
C SER A 273 2.95 5.18 16.90
N ASP A 274 2.21 4.10 16.68
CA ASP A 274 2.13 3.01 17.64
C ASP A 274 3.45 2.21 17.69
N GLU A 275 3.77 1.68 18.87
CA GLU A 275 4.95 0.83 19.06
C GLU A 275 4.67 -0.61 18.60
N THR A 276 3.40 -0.97 18.41
CA THR A 276 2.99 -2.28 17.90
C THR A 276 2.97 -2.31 16.37
N ASN A 277 3.50 -3.39 15.82
CA ASN A 277 3.36 -3.79 14.42
C ASN A 277 2.27 -4.85 14.21
N ASN A 278 1.34 -4.97 15.16
CA ASN A 278 0.29 -5.99 15.15
C ASN A 278 -1.07 -5.31 15.04
N ILE A 279 -1.95 -5.92 14.24
CA ILE A 279 -3.31 -5.47 13.98
C ILE A 279 -4.25 -6.63 14.30
N ILE A 280 -5.35 -6.34 14.99
CA ILE A 280 -6.48 -7.24 15.14
C ILE A 280 -7.60 -6.72 14.26
N MET A 281 -8.17 -7.58 13.43
CA MET A 281 -9.30 -7.25 12.58
C MET A 281 -10.51 -8.09 12.98
N PHE A 282 -11.64 -7.43 13.22
CA PHE A 282 -12.92 -8.10 13.40
C PHE A 282 -13.75 -7.95 12.12
N MET A 283 -14.35 -9.04 11.65
CA MET A 283 -15.11 -9.07 10.42
C MET A 283 -16.31 -10.00 10.51
N PHE A 284 -17.27 -9.79 9.60
CA PHE A 284 -18.35 -10.74 9.36
C PHE A 284 -18.47 -11.08 7.87
N ARG A 285 -19.18 -12.17 7.59
CA ARG A 285 -19.51 -12.66 6.26
C ARG A 285 -20.93 -13.19 6.29
N ILE A 286 -21.75 -12.79 5.32
CA ILE A 286 -23.09 -13.37 5.16
C ILE A 286 -22.93 -14.75 4.50
N GLU A 287 -23.61 -15.76 5.03
CA GLU A 287 -23.62 -17.12 4.49
C GLU A 287 -24.79 -17.34 3.54
N ASN A 288 -25.99 -17.02 4.00
CA ASN A 288 -27.19 -17.24 3.23
C ASN A 288 -28.32 -16.34 3.70
N LEU A 289 -29.29 -16.18 2.80
CA LEU A 289 -30.60 -15.60 3.04
C LEU A 289 -31.64 -16.69 2.78
N LYS A 290 -32.58 -16.85 3.72
CA LYS A 290 -33.67 -17.81 3.59
C LYS A 290 -35.02 -17.15 3.85
N THR A 291 -36.09 -17.71 3.29
CA THR A 291 -37.46 -17.38 3.70
C THR A 291 -37.77 -17.99 5.07
N VAL A 292 -38.87 -17.56 5.69
CA VAL A 292 -39.40 -18.18 6.93
C VAL A 292 -39.69 -19.68 6.74
N ALA A 293 -40.06 -20.09 5.53
CA ALA A 293 -40.29 -21.50 5.18
C ALA A 293 -38.99 -22.31 4.98
N GLY A 294 -37.82 -21.65 5.05
CA GLY A 294 -36.51 -22.29 4.91
C GLY A 294 -35.99 -22.39 3.46
N GLU A 295 -36.68 -21.82 2.49
CA GLU A 295 -36.23 -21.74 1.09
C GLU A 295 -35.01 -20.82 0.99
N VAL A 296 -33.98 -21.24 0.24
CA VAL A 296 -32.74 -20.46 0.05
C VAL A 296 -32.94 -19.44 -1.05
N LEU A 297 -32.88 -18.15 -0.69
CA LEU A 297 -32.97 -17.02 -1.63
C LEU A 297 -31.59 -16.65 -2.19
N TRP A 298 -30.57 -16.79 -1.35
CA TRP A 298 -29.19 -16.51 -1.71
C TRP A 298 -28.24 -17.31 -0.84
N GLU A 299 -27.13 -17.75 -1.41
CA GLU A 299 -26.03 -18.37 -0.70
C GLU A 299 -24.71 -17.77 -1.18
N ASN A 300 -23.76 -17.63 -0.25
CA ASN A 300 -22.46 -17.10 -0.53
C ASN A 300 -21.68 -18.04 -1.46
N PRO A 301 -21.34 -17.62 -2.69
CA PRO A 301 -20.67 -18.50 -3.64
C PRO A 301 -19.20 -18.80 -3.29
N SER A 302 -18.63 -18.09 -2.29
CA SER A 302 -17.21 -18.19 -1.97
C SER A 302 -16.95 -17.94 -0.49
N HIS A 303 -17.31 -18.91 0.34
CA HIS A 303 -17.11 -18.85 1.80
C HIS A 303 -15.68 -18.42 2.17
N ALA A 304 -14.63 -19.04 1.63
CA ALA A 304 -13.25 -18.73 2.00
C ALA A 304 -12.67 -17.44 1.39
N SER A 305 -13.44 -16.65 0.64
CA SER A 305 -12.92 -15.47 -0.05
C SER A 305 -12.87 -14.23 0.84
N SER A 306 -11.72 -13.56 0.87
CA SER A 306 -11.56 -12.26 1.53
C SER A 306 -12.47 -11.17 0.94
N SER A 307 -12.93 -11.32 -0.30
CA SER A 307 -13.86 -10.38 -0.95
C SER A 307 -15.27 -10.43 -0.35
N ALA A 308 -15.64 -11.52 0.32
CA ALA A 308 -16.94 -11.68 0.98
C ALA A 308 -16.90 -11.22 2.45
N CYS A 309 -15.69 -11.09 3.04
CA CYS A 309 -15.52 -10.60 4.40
C CYS A 309 -15.71 -9.09 4.47
N ARG A 310 -16.41 -8.62 5.50
CA ARG A 310 -16.71 -7.22 5.76
C ARG A 310 -16.02 -6.81 7.06
N PRO A 311 -14.99 -5.93 7.02
CA PRO A 311 -14.32 -5.48 8.23
C PRO A 311 -15.23 -4.54 9.03
N VAL A 312 -15.34 -4.79 10.33
CA VAL A 312 -16.09 -3.94 11.27
C VAL A 312 -15.14 -3.19 12.20
N MET A 313 -13.99 -3.76 12.50
CA MET A 313 -13.00 -3.14 13.40
C MET A 313 -11.59 -3.43 12.93
N LEU A 314 -10.73 -2.42 13.09
CA LEU A 314 -9.27 -2.53 13.02
C LEU A 314 -8.68 -1.94 14.30
N LEU A 315 -8.00 -2.78 15.06
CA LEU A 315 -7.38 -2.44 16.34
C LEU A 315 -5.86 -2.62 16.21
N MET A 316 -5.10 -1.63 16.64
CA MET A 316 -3.65 -1.74 16.82
C MET A 316 -3.38 -2.46 18.15
N GLY A 317 -2.71 -3.61 18.09
CA GLY A 317 -2.45 -4.41 19.28
C GLY A 317 -2.10 -5.86 18.95
N LYS A 318 -1.41 -6.53 19.86
CA LYS A 318 -1.24 -7.99 19.80
C LYS A 318 -2.52 -8.67 20.23
N GLU A 319 -2.79 -9.83 19.64
CA GLU A 319 -3.84 -10.73 20.08
C GLU A 319 -3.54 -11.21 21.51
N ARG A 320 -4.13 -10.50 22.47
CA ARG A 320 -4.06 -10.75 23.91
C ARG A 320 -5.44 -10.52 24.48
N ARG A 321 -5.71 -11.12 25.64
CA ARG A 321 -7.01 -11.06 26.30
C ARG A 321 -7.53 -9.63 26.42
N GLU A 322 -6.71 -8.69 26.87
CA GLU A 322 -7.10 -7.29 27.10
C GLU A 322 -7.56 -6.61 25.79
N ASN A 323 -6.88 -6.90 24.69
CA ASN A 323 -7.23 -6.36 23.37
C ASN A 323 -8.46 -7.05 22.76
N CYS A 324 -8.74 -8.29 23.15
CA CYS A 324 -9.88 -9.06 22.64
C CYS A 324 -11.17 -8.81 23.42
N GLU A 325 -11.11 -8.21 24.61
CA GLU A 325 -12.30 -7.88 25.41
C GLU A 325 -13.31 -7.00 24.65
N ILE A 326 -12.82 -6.12 23.76
CA ILE A 326 -13.65 -5.26 22.92
C ILE A 326 -14.63 -6.05 22.03
N VAL A 327 -14.27 -7.29 21.66
CA VAL A 327 -15.10 -8.17 20.83
C VAL A 327 -16.39 -8.54 21.54
N THR A 328 -16.38 -8.64 22.88
CA THR A 328 -17.58 -8.90 23.68
C THR A 328 -18.60 -7.78 23.51
N GLY A 329 -18.15 -6.53 23.37
CA GLY A 329 -19.00 -5.39 23.05
C GLY A 329 -19.66 -5.55 21.68
N MET A 330 -18.85 -5.90 20.66
CA MET A 330 -19.35 -6.12 19.29
C MET A 330 -20.34 -7.29 19.20
N GLN A 331 -20.14 -8.36 19.98
CA GLN A 331 -21.08 -9.48 20.06
C GLN A 331 -22.45 -9.05 20.61
N LYS A 332 -22.47 -8.15 21.60
CA LYS A 332 -23.72 -7.62 22.17
C LYS A 332 -24.48 -6.79 21.15
N GLU A 333 -23.79 -5.99 20.32
CA GLU A 333 -24.41 -5.14 19.28
C GLU A 333 -25.20 -5.94 18.24
N ARG A 334 -24.85 -7.22 18.02
CA ARG A 334 -25.52 -8.09 17.04
C ARG A 334 -26.50 -9.11 17.63
N GLN A 335 -26.53 -9.31 18.95
CA GLN A 335 -27.38 -10.35 19.55
C GLN A 335 -28.86 -10.01 19.34
N GLY A 336 -29.59 -10.91 18.66
CA GLY A 336 -31.01 -10.72 18.37
C GLY A 336 -31.29 -9.61 17.35
N ALA A 337 -30.27 -9.20 16.56
CA ALA A 337 -30.44 -8.15 15.57
C ALA A 337 -31.57 -8.50 14.59
N SER A 338 -32.56 -7.63 14.56
CA SER A 338 -33.62 -7.62 13.57
C SER A 338 -33.75 -6.19 13.06
N PHE A 339 -33.81 -6.02 11.75
CA PHE A 339 -33.93 -4.71 11.13
C PHE A 339 -34.67 -4.82 9.82
N SER A 340 -35.25 -3.71 9.40
CA SER A 340 -36.03 -3.65 8.18
C SER A 340 -35.21 -3.01 7.06
N VAL A 341 -35.35 -3.54 5.84
CA VAL A 341 -34.63 -3.06 4.65
C VAL A 341 -35.62 -2.78 3.53
N ASN A 342 -35.52 -1.59 2.95
CA ASN A 342 -36.30 -1.23 1.76
C ASN A 342 -35.80 -2.00 0.53
N HIS A 343 -36.70 -2.75 -0.11
CA HIS A 343 -36.44 -3.47 -1.35
C HIS A 343 -37.63 -3.34 -2.32
N GLY A 344 -37.38 -2.72 -3.48
CA GLY A 344 -38.45 -2.38 -4.42
C GLY A 344 -39.43 -1.37 -3.82
N ASN A 345 -40.71 -1.74 -3.76
CA ASN A 345 -41.78 -0.91 -3.17
C ASN A 345 -42.19 -1.36 -1.76
N GLY A 346 -41.47 -2.32 -1.18
CA GLY A 346 -41.80 -2.90 0.13
C GLY A 346 -40.64 -2.81 1.11
N GLU A 347 -40.98 -3.06 2.37
CA GLU A 347 -40.05 -3.20 3.48
C GLU A 347 -39.98 -4.69 3.86
N ILE A 348 -38.77 -5.22 4.00
CA ILE A 348 -38.52 -6.61 4.35
C ILE A 348 -37.82 -6.64 5.71
N ASP A 349 -38.40 -7.37 6.66
CA ASP A 349 -37.78 -7.62 7.96
C ASP A 349 -36.68 -8.68 7.83
N VAL A 350 -35.48 -8.35 8.29
CA VAL A 350 -34.32 -9.24 8.28
C VAL A 350 -34.03 -9.68 9.70
N LYS A 351 -34.23 -10.98 9.99
CA LYS A 351 -33.81 -11.59 11.25
C LYS A 351 -32.42 -12.19 11.11
N VAL A 352 -31.49 -11.79 11.97
CA VAL A 352 -30.09 -12.20 11.87
C VAL A 352 -29.76 -13.31 12.87
N GLN A 353 -29.22 -14.41 12.35
CA GLN A 353 -28.53 -15.44 13.11
C GLN A 353 -27.02 -15.34 12.88
N ALA A 354 -26.32 -14.75 13.84
CA ALA A 354 -24.86 -14.61 13.81
C ALA A 354 -24.17 -15.74 14.59
N LYS A 355 -23.17 -16.37 13.96
CA LYS A 355 -22.33 -17.42 14.55
C LYS A 355 -20.87 -16.98 14.55
N MET A 356 -20.27 -16.89 15.73
CA MET A 356 -18.84 -16.62 15.84
C MET A 356 -18.05 -17.90 15.57
N SER A 357 -17.50 -18.00 14.36
CA SER A 357 -16.74 -19.18 13.92
C SER A 357 -15.53 -18.82 13.07
N MET A 358 -15.32 -17.54 12.77
CA MET A 358 -14.12 -17.06 12.07
C MET A 358 -13.02 -16.73 13.07
N ILE A 359 -12.66 -17.73 13.89
CA ILE A 359 -11.65 -17.62 14.95
C ILE A 359 -10.76 -18.87 14.94
N ASP A 360 -9.47 -18.69 15.23
CA ASP A 360 -8.53 -19.80 15.42
C ASP A 360 -8.84 -20.55 16.73
N GLY A 361 -8.51 -21.84 16.79
CA GLY A 361 -8.62 -22.70 17.98
C GLY A 361 -7.95 -22.10 19.22
N LYS A 362 -6.89 -21.31 19.02
CA LYS A 362 -6.17 -20.60 20.09
C LYS A 362 -7.01 -19.56 20.82
N MET A 363 -8.07 -19.06 20.20
CA MET A 363 -8.96 -18.05 20.77
C MET A 363 -10.14 -18.64 21.55
N HIS A 364 -10.27 -19.97 21.56
CA HIS A 364 -11.26 -20.68 22.36
C HIS A 364 -10.79 -21.00 23.79
N SER A 365 -9.46 -21.02 24.02
CA SER A 365 -8.82 -21.20 25.32
C SER A 365 -8.53 -19.87 26.00
#